data_AF-A0A0J7K862-F1
#
_entry.id   AF-A0A0J7K862-F1
#
_cell.length_a   1.000
_cell.length_b   1.000
_cell.length_c   1.000
_cell.angle_alpha   90.00
_cell.angle_beta   90.00
_cell.angle_gamma   90.00
#
_symmetry.space_group_name_H-M   'P 1'
#
loop_
_entity.id
_entity.type
_entity.pdbx_description
1 polymer ?
#
loop_
_entity_poly.entity_id
_entity_poly.type
_entity_poly.pdbx_seq_one_letter_code
_entity_poly.pdbx_strand_id
1 'polypeptide(L)'
;MLSDEDKPRLKEVIDMMVWAEIPDEEKNLELNLKVLKHMIHGPCGDPSQRYPCTGDDGKCSKDFPKDFCEETNANVNGYPMYQRRNFGKKYIVRGKEVDNRWVVPYSSYLIMKYD
;
A
#
# COMPACT_ATOMS: atom_id res chain seq x y z
N MET A 1 13.81 -11.48 13.83
CA MET A 1 12.95 -12.00 12.75
C MET A 1 11.93 -12.92 13.40
N LEU A 2 10.66 -12.91 12.99
CA LEU A 2 9.64 -13.80 13.56
C LEU A 2 10.04 -15.26 13.37
N SER A 3 9.68 -16.12 14.33
CA SER A 3 9.86 -17.57 14.17
C SER A 3 9.02 -18.06 12.99
N ASP A 4 9.39 -19.21 12.41
CA ASP A 4 8.66 -19.75 11.25
C ASP A 4 7.21 -20.15 11.56
N GLU A 5 6.91 -20.41 12.84
CA GLU A 5 5.59 -20.74 13.38
C GLU A 5 4.72 -19.48 13.52
N ASP A 6 5.32 -18.33 13.79
CA ASP A 6 4.63 -17.04 13.95
C ASP A 6 4.35 -16.32 12.61
N LYS A 7 4.87 -16.85 11.49
CA LYS A 7 4.66 -16.23 10.17
C LYS A 7 3.26 -16.58 9.67
N PRO A 8 2.37 -15.59 9.46
CA PRO A 8 1.07 -15.86 8.86
C PRO A 8 1.28 -16.30 7.40
N ARG A 9 0.97 -17.56 7.11
CA ARG A 9 1.10 -18.16 5.75
C ARG A 9 -0.24 -18.25 5.03
N LEU A 10 -1.33 -18.20 5.80
CA LEU A 10 -2.67 -18.28 5.26
C LEU A 10 -3.11 -16.91 4.76
N LYS A 11 -3.54 -16.85 3.49
CA LYS A 11 -3.96 -15.63 2.80
C LYS A 11 -4.98 -14.84 3.61
N GLU A 12 -6.00 -15.51 4.14
CA GLU A 12 -7.08 -14.91 4.92
C GLU A 12 -6.54 -14.23 6.19
N VAL A 13 -5.57 -14.83 6.85
CA VAL A 13 -4.93 -14.25 8.04
C VAL A 13 -4.11 -13.01 7.65
N ILE A 14 -3.38 -13.07 6.53
CA ILE A 14 -2.62 -11.92 6.02
C ILE A 14 -3.57 -10.76 5.69
N ASP A 15 -4.66 -11.02 4.98
CA ASP A 15 -5.66 -10.03 4.56
C ASP A 15 -6.43 -9.43 5.75
N MET A 16 -6.57 -10.18 6.86
CA MET A 16 -7.12 -9.64 8.10
C MET A 16 -6.16 -8.66 8.80
N MET A 17 -4.84 -8.88 8.67
CA MET A 17 -3.83 -8.11 9.40
C MET A 17 -3.32 -6.91 8.61
N VAL A 18 -3.17 -7.05 7.30
CA VAL A 18 -2.48 -6.10 6.43
C VAL A 18 -3.30 -5.83 5.17
N TRP A 19 -3.55 -4.55 4.93
CA TRP A 19 -4.28 -4.03 3.78
C TRP A 19 -3.35 -3.22 2.90
N ALA A 20 -3.61 -3.20 1.60
CA ALA A 20 -2.84 -2.41 0.64
C ALA A 20 -3.75 -1.70 -0.37
N GLU A 21 -4.96 -1.34 0.06
CA GLU A 21 -5.99 -0.70 -0.74
C GLU A 21 -6.46 0.61 -0.09
N ILE A 22 -6.99 1.53 -0.88
CA ILE A 22 -7.65 2.73 -0.38
C ILE A 22 -9.09 2.32 0.02
N PRO A 23 -9.50 2.48 1.29
CA PRO A 23 -10.84 2.13 1.72
C PRO A 23 -11.89 2.97 1.01
N ASP A 24 -13.07 2.39 0.82
CA ASP A 24 -14.24 3.12 0.31
C ASP A 24 -14.67 4.21 1.31
N GLU A 25 -14.70 5.46 0.85
CA GLU A 25 -15.07 6.62 1.68
C GLU A 25 -16.56 6.60 2.10
N GLU A 26 -17.43 5.95 1.33
CA GLU A 26 -18.85 5.79 1.69
C GLU A 26 -19.01 4.82 2.87
N LYS A 27 -18.11 3.84 2.99
CA LYS A 27 -18.13 2.84 4.05
C LYS A 27 -17.36 3.29 5.29
N ASN A 28 -16.23 3.97 5.09
CA ASN A 28 -15.39 4.45 6.18
C ASN A 28 -14.54 5.66 5.73
N LEU A 29 -15.14 6.84 5.82
CA LEU A 29 -14.49 8.11 5.49
C LEU A 29 -13.23 8.35 6.33
N GLU A 30 -13.26 8.04 7.63
CA GLU A 30 -12.14 8.31 8.53
C GLU A 30 -10.90 7.49 8.15
N LEU A 31 -11.07 6.18 7.92
CA LEU A 31 -9.98 5.32 7.49
C LEU A 31 -9.49 5.71 6.10
N ASN A 32 -10.38 6.07 5.18
CA ASN A 32 -10.02 6.56 3.85
C ASN A 32 -9.09 7.78 3.94
N LEU A 33 -9.49 8.81 4.69
CA LEU A 33 -8.71 10.04 4.86
C LEU A 33 -7.35 9.76 5.50
N LYS A 34 -7.29 8.91 6.52
CA LYS A 34 -6.04 8.50 7.17
C LYS A 34 -5.11 7.75 6.21
N VAL A 35 -5.64 6.81 5.42
CA VAL A 35 -4.86 6.07 4.41
C VAL A 35 -4.31 7.03 3.36
N LEU A 36 -5.12 7.94 2.83
CA LEU A 36 -4.68 8.94 1.85
C LEU A 36 -3.59 9.88 2.41
N LYS A 37 -3.68 10.24 3.70
CA LYS A 37 -2.72 11.12 4.37
C LYS A 37 -1.40 10.41 4.69
N HIS A 38 -1.45 9.18 5.20
CA HIS A 38 -0.30 8.53 5.82
C HIS A 38 0.23 7.31 5.07
N MET A 39 -0.61 6.59 4.32
CA MET A 39 -0.28 5.30 3.71
C MET A 39 -0.15 5.36 2.19
N ILE A 40 -0.06 6.54 1.60
CA ILE A 40 0.28 6.68 0.18
C ILE A 40 1.78 6.86 0.05
N HIS A 41 2.41 5.96 -0.69
CA HIS A 41 3.79 6.12 -1.10
C HIS A 41 3.87 7.41 -1.92
N GLY A 42 4.64 8.38 -1.42
CA GLY A 42 4.76 9.70 -2.03
C GLY A 42 5.05 9.52 -3.51
N PRO A 43 4.32 10.20 -4.41
CA PRO A 43 4.29 9.80 -5.80
C PRO A 43 5.65 10.10 -6.47
N CYS A 44 6.50 9.08 -6.45
CA CYS A 44 7.85 9.04 -6.96
C CYS A 44 7.86 8.86 -8.48
N GLY A 45 8.99 9.18 -9.12
CA GLY A 45 9.11 9.16 -10.58
C GLY A 45 8.87 10.50 -11.27
N ASP A 46 8.74 11.59 -10.51
CA ASP A 46 8.86 12.95 -11.05
C ASP A 46 10.31 13.41 -10.92
N PRO A 47 11.01 13.68 -12.05
CA PRO A 47 12.41 14.11 -12.05
C PRO A 47 12.65 15.42 -11.27
N SER A 48 11.62 16.25 -11.12
CA SER A 48 11.70 17.52 -10.38
C SER A 48 11.61 17.33 -8.86
N GLN A 49 11.18 16.16 -8.38
CA GLN A 49 11.02 15.83 -6.97
C GLN A 49 11.96 14.69 -6.58
N ARG A 50 13.04 15.01 -5.87
CA ARG A 50 13.94 14.00 -5.32
C ARG A 50 13.35 13.39 -4.06
N TYR A 51 12.72 12.23 -4.20
CA TYR A 51 12.35 11.41 -3.06
C TYR A 51 13.51 10.51 -2.65
N PRO A 52 13.72 10.24 -1.34
CA PRO A 52 14.77 9.34 -0.88
C PRO A 52 14.68 7.92 -1.47
N CYS A 53 13.48 7.51 -1.90
CA CYS A 53 13.26 6.21 -2.54
C CYS A 53 13.63 6.20 -4.03
N THR A 54 13.83 7.35 -4.68
CA THR A 54 14.10 7.43 -6.12
C THR A 54 15.60 7.25 -6.37
N GLY A 55 15.95 6.22 -7.13
CA GLY A 55 17.33 5.95 -7.53
C GLY A 55 17.81 6.89 -8.64
N ASP A 56 19.10 6.78 -8.97
CA ASP A 56 19.72 7.60 -10.02
C ASP A 56 19.11 7.37 -11.42
N ASP A 57 18.47 6.22 -11.63
CA ASP A 57 17.73 5.88 -12.85
C ASP A 57 16.31 6.49 -12.89
N GLY A 58 15.94 7.27 -11.88
CA GLY A 58 14.61 7.88 -11.75
C GLY A 58 13.52 6.91 -11.30
N LYS A 59 13.84 5.64 -11.01
CA LYS A 59 12.87 4.65 -10.56
C LYS A 59 12.80 4.61 -9.04
N CYS A 60 11.64 4.20 -8.53
CA CYS A 60 11.49 3.92 -7.12
C CYS A 60 12.22 2.62 -6.76
N SER A 61 13.15 2.68 -5.82
CA SER A 61 13.84 1.53 -5.20
C SER A 61 12.91 0.54 -4.48
N LYS A 62 11.62 0.90 -4.33
CA LYS A 62 10.58 0.05 -3.76
C LYS A 62 9.54 -0.38 -4.80
N ASP A 63 9.80 -0.12 -6.09
CA ASP A 63 8.96 -0.46 -7.24
C ASP A 63 7.52 0.06 -7.12
N PHE A 64 7.36 1.31 -6.70
CA PHE A 64 6.08 2.02 -6.80
C PHE A 64 5.96 2.77 -8.14
N PRO A 65 4.76 2.82 -8.74
CA PRO A 65 3.53 2.13 -8.31
C PRO A 65 3.64 0.61 -8.48
N LYS A 66 3.03 -0.14 -7.54
CA LYS A 66 2.95 -1.61 -7.62
C LYS A 66 1.99 -2.06 -8.71
N ASP A 67 2.06 -3.31 -9.14
CA ASP A 67 1.03 -3.88 -10.00
C ASP A 67 -0.28 -4.10 -9.22
N PHE A 68 -1.40 -4.08 -9.95
CA PHE A 68 -2.66 -4.56 -9.40
C PHE A 68 -2.58 -6.07 -9.15
N CYS A 69 -3.25 -6.51 -8.09
CA CYS A 69 -3.27 -7.90 -7.67
C CYS A 69 -4.64 -8.21 -7.07
N GLU A 70 -5.42 -9.07 -7.73
CA GLU A 70 -6.79 -9.35 -7.30
C GLU A 70 -6.86 -10.10 -5.97
N GLU A 71 -5.81 -10.83 -5.61
CA GLU A 71 -5.74 -11.67 -4.42
C GLU A 71 -4.32 -11.70 -3.85
N THR A 72 -4.20 -11.68 -2.52
CA THR A 72 -2.91 -11.83 -1.86
C THR A 72 -2.26 -13.16 -2.22
N ASN A 73 -1.02 -13.10 -2.72
CA ASN A 73 -0.18 -14.27 -2.95
C ASN A 73 0.82 -14.42 -1.80
N ALA A 74 0.57 -15.43 -0.96
CA ALA A 74 1.48 -15.78 0.12
C ALA A 74 2.73 -16.48 -0.45
N ASN A 75 3.91 -15.92 -0.17
CA ASN A 75 5.25 -16.47 -0.51
C ASN A 75 5.84 -16.10 -1.88
N VAL A 76 5.77 -14.84 -2.28
CA VAL A 76 6.62 -14.34 -3.37
C VAL A 76 7.99 -13.94 -2.80
N ASN A 77 9.00 -14.79 -2.96
CA ASN A 77 10.39 -14.51 -2.54
C ASN A 77 10.55 -14.11 -1.06
N GLY A 78 9.77 -14.71 -0.16
CA GLY A 78 9.83 -14.45 1.28
C GLY A 78 8.95 -13.31 1.80
N TYR A 79 8.22 -12.62 0.92
CA TYR A 79 7.21 -11.62 1.30
C TYR A 79 5.88 -11.88 0.58
N PRO A 80 4.73 -11.60 1.22
CA PRO A 80 3.45 -11.68 0.54
C PRO A 80 3.30 -10.54 -0.46
N MET A 81 2.79 -10.86 -1.64
CA MET A 81 2.28 -9.84 -2.56
C MET A 81 0.82 -9.58 -2.16
N TYR A 82 0.56 -8.41 -1.58
CA TYR A 82 -0.77 -8.07 -1.07
C TYR A 82 -1.78 -7.77 -2.17
N GLN A 83 -3.03 -8.07 -1.88
CA GLN A 83 -4.19 -7.67 -2.66
C GLN A 83 -4.22 -6.15 -2.88
N ARG A 84 -4.37 -5.76 -4.14
CA ARG A 84 -4.47 -4.40 -4.68
C ARG A 84 -5.42 -4.44 -5.87
N ARG A 85 -6.72 -4.50 -5.63
CA ARG A 85 -7.71 -4.58 -6.71
C ARG A 85 -7.82 -3.26 -7.46
N ASN A 86 -8.15 -3.35 -8.74
CA ASN A 86 -8.43 -2.15 -9.53
C ASN A 86 -9.92 -1.77 -9.43
N PHE A 87 -10.24 -0.84 -8.52
CA PHE A 87 -11.60 -0.30 -8.39
C PHE A 87 -11.93 0.80 -9.41
N GLY A 88 -10.98 1.19 -10.27
CA GLY A 88 -11.13 2.32 -11.19
C GLY A 88 -11.18 3.71 -10.53
N LYS A 89 -11.26 3.77 -9.19
CA LYS A 89 -11.26 5.02 -8.41
C LYS A 89 -9.85 5.57 -8.22
N LYS A 90 -9.74 6.89 -8.32
CA LYS A 90 -8.47 7.62 -8.18
C LYS A 90 -8.63 8.82 -7.26
N TYR A 91 -7.53 9.21 -6.65
CA TYR A 91 -7.45 10.28 -5.65
C TYR A 91 -6.30 11.23 -5.97
N ILE A 92 -6.40 12.49 -5.53
CA ILE A 92 -5.32 13.45 -5.64
C ILE A 92 -4.56 13.51 -4.32
N VAL A 93 -3.29 13.12 -4.33
CA VAL A 93 -2.40 13.18 -3.16
C VAL A 93 -1.13 13.93 -3.57
N ARG A 94 -0.83 15.01 -2.85
CA ARG A 94 0.35 15.88 -3.11
C ARG A 94 0.43 16.35 -4.57
N GLY A 95 -0.73 16.66 -5.17
CA GLY A 95 -0.85 17.16 -6.54
C GLY A 95 -0.75 16.10 -7.64
N LYS A 96 -0.70 14.80 -7.31
CA LYS A 96 -0.68 13.72 -8.30
C LYS A 96 -1.81 12.73 -8.08
N GLU A 97 -2.24 12.13 -9.19
CA GLU A 97 -3.27 11.10 -9.22
C GLU A 97 -2.70 9.77 -8.72
N VAL A 98 -3.38 9.17 -7.73
CA VAL A 98 -3.00 7.90 -7.11
C VAL A 98 -4.21 6.96 -7.03
N ASP A 99 -3.91 5.66 -7.01
CA ASP A 99 -4.85 4.56 -6.83
C ASP A 99 -4.21 3.50 -5.89
N ASN A 100 -4.84 2.32 -5.77
CA ASN A 100 -4.40 1.23 -4.89
C ASN A 100 -2.94 0.79 -5.12
N ARG A 101 -2.35 1.06 -6.28
CA ARG A 101 -0.94 0.73 -6.58
C ARG A 101 0.06 1.54 -5.77
N TRP A 102 -0.36 2.68 -5.22
CA TRP A 102 0.48 3.58 -4.45
C TRP A 102 0.42 3.34 -2.94
N VAL A 103 -0.48 2.47 -2.47
CA VAL A 103 -0.70 2.26 -1.04
C VAL A 103 0.48 1.49 -0.42
N VAL A 104 1.09 2.03 0.63
CA VAL A 104 2.01 1.29 1.50
C VAL A 104 1.16 0.36 2.37
N PRO A 105 1.49 -0.95 2.47
CA PRO A 105 0.71 -1.87 3.28
C PRO A 105 0.57 -1.40 4.73
N TYR A 106 -0.64 -1.49 5.28
CA TYR A 106 -0.99 -0.94 6.59
C TYR A 106 -1.90 -1.88 7.37
N SER A 107 -1.94 -1.71 8.70
CA SER A 107 -2.96 -2.33 9.55
C SER A 107 -4.05 -1.30 9.84
N SER A 108 -5.31 -1.65 9.54
CA SER A 108 -6.47 -0.78 9.80
C SER A 108 -6.59 -0.42 11.28
N TYR A 109 -6.26 -1.35 12.19
CA TYR A 109 -6.25 -1.08 13.62
C TYR A 109 -5.19 -0.03 14.00
N LEU A 110 -3.96 -0.16 13.52
CA LEU A 110 -2.86 0.72 13.91
C LEU A 110 -3.05 2.14 13.37
N ILE A 111 -3.49 2.29 12.12
CA ILE A 111 -3.71 3.61 11.52
C ILE A 111 -4.90 4.35 12.16
N MET A 112 -5.89 3.62 12.67
CA MET A 112 -7.02 4.22 13.39
C MET A 112 -6.64 4.59 14.82
N LYS A 113 -5.76 3.82 15.46
CA LYS A 113 -5.35 4.05 16.85
C LYS A 113 -4.39 5.23 17.03
N TYR A 114 -3.55 5.49 16.04
CA TYR A 114 -2.49 6.50 16.10
C TYR A 114 -2.62 7.50 14.95
N ASP A 115 -2.09 8.72 15.13
CA ASP A 115 -2.09 9.79 14.12
C ASP A 115 -0.68 10.31 13.85
#